data_AF-A0A1F4E4J2-F1
#
_entry.id   AF-A0A1F4E4J2-F1
#
_cell.length_a   1.000
_cell.length_b   1.000
_cell.length_c   1.000
_cell.angle_alpha   90.00
_cell.angle_beta   90.00
_cell.angle_gamma   90.00
#
_symmetry.space_group_name_H-M   'P 1'
#
loop_
_entity.id
_entity.type
_entity.pdbx_description
1 polymer ?
#
loop_
_entity_poly.entity_id
_entity_poly.type
_entity_poly.pdbx_seq_one_letter_code
_entity_poly.pdbx_strand_id
1 'polypeptide(L)'
;MRAKVDRGLIAGGEIGELTPVARVSRVGAGYAVEMHSGLMRLIYSAARAIVATDSGRFSGHANPALSAAEAASKVAELFKSYREQKIATAQKFPATAGQQKWAHAIAVHAETFLLMHELAHIHNEHSFWLWRPFRRQRDVLGLETDADATAGKWLIDYVLNPKPGSSQPQMFYAGAEFGLRVRMAMETVGMLFEPTHPKAGDRIAGLRAALRARAGSRAFYAIANTSIAFDQMWRATEQLLLGRAPAFELTLDDILASMRTLVVELLADSDINDLVSVSPVAGQPGQMQVMFAPKEPRKIALFDVARDTMRHASQKVRDAARAQAGNVFEEGTVQYSLLLALLTL
;
A
#
# COMPACT_ATOMS: atom_id res chain seq x y z
N MET A 1 -23.00 22.80 -3.61
CA MET A 1 -21.69 23.22 -3.07
C MET A 1 -21.69 24.70 -2.68
N ARG A 2 -21.81 25.64 -3.63
CA ARG A 2 -21.77 27.11 -3.38
C ARG A 2 -22.55 27.59 -2.16
N ALA A 3 -23.85 27.28 -2.07
CA ALA A 3 -24.69 27.71 -0.95
C ALA A 3 -24.21 27.28 0.46
N LYS A 4 -23.44 26.19 0.58
CA LYS A 4 -22.82 25.78 1.86
C LYS A 4 -21.56 26.61 2.14
N VAL A 5 -20.74 26.81 1.12
CA VAL A 5 -19.47 27.53 1.23
C VAL A 5 -19.67 29.02 1.49
N ASP A 6 -20.70 29.62 0.88
CA ASP A 6 -21.11 31.01 1.14
C ASP A 6 -21.52 31.25 2.61
N ARG A 7 -21.92 30.18 3.32
CA ARG A 7 -22.24 30.20 4.77
C ARG A 7 -21.01 29.94 5.65
N GLY A 8 -19.80 29.92 5.08
CA GLY A 8 -18.56 29.64 5.82
C GLY A 8 -18.29 28.16 6.09
N LEU A 9 -19.01 27.24 5.43
CA LEU A 9 -18.81 25.80 5.62
C LEU A 9 -17.75 25.24 4.67
N ILE A 10 -17.21 24.08 5.05
CA ILE A 10 -16.43 23.23 4.13
C ILE A 10 -17.42 22.39 3.33
N ALA A 11 -17.30 22.40 2.00
CA ALA A 11 -18.05 21.53 1.12
C ALA A 11 -17.11 20.84 0.13
N GLY A 12 -17.27 19.52 -0.03
CA GLY A 12 -16.50 18.74 -1.00
C GLY A 12 -17.40 18.00 -1.99
N GLY A 13 -16.88 17.72 -3.18
CA GLY A 13 -17.58 16.92 -4.16
C GLY A 13 -16.74 16.53 -5.38
N GLU A 14 -17.26 15.57 -6.13
CA GLU A 14 -16.73 15.19 -7.44
C GLU A 14 -17.06 16.29 -8.47
N ILE A 15 -16.07 16.66 -9.28
CA ILE A 15 -16.23 17.48 -10.47
C ILE A 15 -16.10 16.56 -11.69
N GLY A 16 -17.07 16.61 -12.61
CA GLY A 16 -17.17 15.74 -13.79
C GLY A 16 -16.03 15.85 -14.84
N GLU A 17 -14.95 16.54 -14.50
CA GLU A 17 -13.77 16.76 -15.33
C GLU A 17 -12.89 15.51 -15.39
N LEU A 18 -12.34 15.22 -16.58
CA LEU A 18 -11.51 14.03 -16.81
C LEU A 18 -10.01 14.28 -16.55
N THR A 19 -9.65 15.45 -16.04
CA THR A 19 -8.31 15.75 -15.54
C THR A 19 -8.14 15.20 -14.12
N PRO A 20 -6.94 14.77 -13.71
CA PRO A 20 -6.73 14.11 -12.43
C PRO A 20 -6.27 15.11 -11.36
N VAL A 21 -7.17 16.02 -11.00
CA VAL A 21 -6.90 17.10 -10.04
C VAL A 21 -7.67 16.85 -8.73
N ALA A 22 -7.01 17.09 -7.61
CA ALA A 22 -7.62 17.36 -6.32
C ALA A 22 -7.09 18.71 -5.83
N ARG A 23 -7.97 19.57 -5.32
CA ARG A 23 -7.57 20.88 -4.78
C ARG A 23 -8.58 21.43 -3.79
N VAL A 24 -8.09 22.29 -2.91
CA VAL A 24 -8.90 23.18 -2.09
C VAL A 24 -8.92 24.59 -2.69
N SER A 25 -10.08 25.23 -2.68
CA SER A 25 -10.23 26.65 -2.99
C SER A 25 -11.04 27.36 -1.92
N ARG A 26 -10.63 28.59 -1.58
CA ARG A 26 -11.38 29.44 -0.67
C ARG A 26 -12.47 30.19 -1.45
N VAL A 27 -13.71 30.10 -0.98
CA VAL A 27 -14.86 30.80 -1.58
C VAL A 27 -15.59 31.56 -0.49
N GLY A 28 -15.54 32.89 -0.55
CA GLY A 28 -16.05 33.74 0.52
C GLY A 28 -15.41 33.41 1.87
N ALA A 29 -16.25 33.05 2.85
CA ALA A 29 -15.81 32.67 4.20
C ALA A 29 -15.52 31.17 4.39
N GLY A 30 -15.83 30.32 3.40
CA GLY A 30 -15.70 28.87 3.50
C GLY A 30 -14.68 28.28 2.53
N TYR A 31 -14.69 26.95 2.41
CA TYR A 31 -13.78 26.20 1.54
C TYR A 31 -14.53 25.21 0.66
N ALA A 32 -14.13 25.11 -0.60
CA ALA A 32 -14.54 24.08 -1.53
C ALA A 32 -13.40 23.09 -1.76
N VAL A 33 -13.65 21.81 -1.56
CA VAL A 33 -12.72 20.72 -1.91
C VAL A 33 -13.22 20.07 -3.19
N GLU A 34 -12.41 20.13 -4.24
CA GLU A 34 -12.75 19.64 -5.57
C GLU A 34 -11.90 18.41 -5.88
N MET A 35 -12.54 17.28 -6.16
CA MET A 35 -11.88 16.08 -6.69
C MET A 35 -12.42 15.79 -8.08
N HIS A 36 -11.58 15.80 -9.10
CA HIS A 36 -12.02 15.56 -10.46
C HIS A 36 -12.20 14.05 -10.74
N SER A 37 -13.24 13.70 -11.51
CA SER A 37 -13.54 12.32 -11.91
C SER A 37 -12.34 11.62 -12.56
N GLY A 38 -11.49 12.36 -13.26
CA GLY A 38 -10.29 11.81 -13.89
C GLY A 38 -9.34 11.14 -12.89
N LEU A 39 -9.16 11.73 -11.71
CA LEU A 39 -8.29 11.19 -10.66
C LEU A 39 -8.84 9.86 -10.11
N MET A 40 -10.13 9.87 -9.78
CA MET A 40 -10.86 8.70 -9.29
C MET A 40 -10.82 7.55 -10.30
N ARG A 41 -10.99 7.86 -11.60
CA ARG A 41 -10.91 6.87 -12.69
C ARG A 41 -9.52 6.27 -12.84
N LEU A 42 -8.45 7.07 -12.73
CA LEU A 42 -7.08 6.55 -12.77
C LEU A 42 -6.81 5.61 -11.59
N ILE A 43 -7.14 6.06 -10.37
CA ILE A 43 -6.97 5.28 -9.14
C ILE A 43 -7.72 3.94 -9.27
N TYR A 44 -9.01 3.98 -9.61
CA TYR A 44 -9.83 2.78 -9.71
C TYR A 44 -9.36 1.83 -10.83
N SER A 45 -8.96 2.37 -11.99
CA SER A 45 -8.45 1.54 -13.10
C SER A 45 -7.14 0.85 -12.73
N ALA A 46 -6.20 1.57 -12.11
CA ALA A 46 -4.96 0.97 -11.62
C ALA A 46 -5.25 -0.08 -10.55
N ALA A 47 -6.19 0.18 -9.63
CA ALA A 47 -6.55 -0.75 -8.56
C ALA A 47 -7.10 -2.04 -9.16
N ARG A 48 -7.95 -1.95 -10.18
CA ARG A 48 -8.49 -3.10 -10.91
C ARG A 48 -7.42 -3.95 -11.60
N ALA A 49 -6.45 -3.32 -12.27
CA ALA A 49 -5.36 -4.04 -12.91
C ALA A 49 -4.53 -4.83 -11.88
N ILE A 50 -4.26 -4.21 -10.72
CA ILE A 50 -3.47 -4.82 -9.65
C ILE A 50 -4.23 -5.96 -8.96
N VAL A 51 -5.50 -5.78 -8.58
CA VAL A 51 -6.24 -6.87 -7.91
C VAL A 51 -6.56 -8.03 -8.86
N ALA A 52 -6.51 -7.83 -10.18
CA ALA A 52 -6.68 -8.91 -11.15
C ALA A 52 -5.56 -9.96 -11.07
N THR A 53 -4.44 -9.65 -10.41
CA THR A 53 -3.38 -10.62 -10.10
C THR A 53 -3.67 -11.48 -8.89
N ASP A 54 -4.70 -11.14 -8.10
CA ASP A 54 -5.08 -11.96 -6.97
C ASP A 54 -5.68 -13.27 -7.47
N SER A 55 -4.89 -14.32 -7.37
CA SER A 55 -5.31 -15.68 -7.70
C SER A 55 -6.35 -16.25 -6.75
N GLY A 56 -6.75 -15.58 -5.66
CA GLY A 56 -7.65 -16.20 -4.68
C GLY A 56 -7.13 -17.56 -4.18
N ARG A 57 -5.84 -17.85 -4.34
CA ARG A 57 -5.27 -19.20 -4.13
C ARG A 57 -5.43 -19.67 -2.68
N PHE A 58 -5.73 -18.74 -1.78
CA PHE A 58 -6.00 -18.98 -0.37
C PHE A 58 -7.50 -19.10 -0.04
N SER A 59 -8.39 -18.68 -0.94
CA SER A 59 -9.85 -18.86 -0.86
C SER A 59 -10.36 -20.04 -1.72
N GLY A 60 -9.44 -20.79 -2.35
CA GLY A 60 -9.74 -22.06 -3.01
C GLY A 60 -10.37 -21.96 -4.40
N HIS A 61 -10.46 -20.77 -5.02
CA HIS A 61 -11.05 -20.58 -6.36
C HIS A 61 -10.23 -19.63 -7.26
N ALA A 62 -10.14 -20.05 -8.54
CA ALA A 62 -9.77 -19.34 -9.77
C ALA A 62 -8.30 -18.95 -10.03
N ASN A 63 -7.79 -19.24 -11.22
CA ASN A 63 -6.53 -18.68 -11.70
C ASN A 63 -6.59 -17.14 -11.73
N PRO A 64 -5.47 -16.44 -11.45
CA PRO A 64 -5.45 -14.99 -11.56
C PRO A 64 -5.81 -14.58 -12.99
N ALA A 65 -6.54 -13.47 -13.11
CA ALA A 65 -6.99 -12.97 -14.41
C ALA A 65 -5.85 -12.29 -15.19
N LEU A 66 -4.84 -11.80 -14.48
CA LEU A 66 -3.59 -11.26 -15.02
C LEU A 66 -2.40 -11.81 -14.23
N SER A 67 -1.29 -12.07 -14.90
CA SER A 67 0.02 -12.18 -14.23
C SER A 67 0.49 -10.83 -13.70
N ALA A 68 1.49 -10.83 -12.81
CA ALA A 68 2.10 -9.59 -12.32
C ALA A 68 2.70 -8.74 -13.45
N ALA A 69 3.27 -9.37 -14.48
CA ALA A 69 3.82 -8.69 -15.65
C ALA A 69 2.75 -8.05 -16.53
N GLU A 70 1.62 -8.73 -16.74
CA GLU A 70 0.49 -8.19 -17.47
C GLU A 70 -0.16 -7.03 -16.73
N ALA A 71 -0.35 -7.15 -15.41
CA ALA A 71 -0.88 -6.08 -14.59
C ALA A 71 0.00 -4.83 -14.63
N ALA A 72 1.32 -4.97 -14.42
CA ALA A 72 2.25 -3.85 -14.53
C ALA A 72 2.22 -3.20 -15.93
N SER A 73 2.12 -4.01 -16.99
CA SER A 73 1.99 -3.52 -18.36
C SER A 73 0.69 -2.75 -18.59
N LYS A 74 -0.44 -3.24 -18.05
CA LYS A 74 -1.74 -2.56 -18.12
C LYS A 74 -1.79 -1.26 -17.35
N VAL A 75 -1.18 -1.21 -16.17
CA VAL A 75 -1.03 0.03 -15.41
C VAL A 75 -0.15 1.02 -16.20
N ALA A 76 0.96 0.57 -16.79
CA ALA A 76 1.80 1.44 -17.60
C ALA A 76 1.07 1.97 -18.86
N GLU A 77 0.30 1.13 -19.54
CA GLU A 77 -0.54 1.49 -20.69
C GLU A 77 -1.58 2.56 -20.31
N LEU A 78 -2.21 2.44 -19.14
CA LEU A 78 -3.14 3.43 -18.60
C LEU A 78 -2.51 4.83 -18.50
N PHE A 79 -1.32 4.94 -17.89
CA PHE A 79 -0.66 6.25 -17.73
C PHE A 79 -0.05 6.78 -19.05
N LYS A 80 0.42 5.91 -19.95
CA LYS A 80 0.86 6.31 -21.30
C LYS A 80 -0.32 6.87 -22.11
N SER A 81 -1.47 6.20 -22.06
CA SER A 81 -2.70 6.65 -22.72
C SER A 81 -3.14 8.02 -22.19
N TYR A 82 -3.10 8.22 -20.87
CA TYR A 82 -3.36 9.54 -20.29
C TYR A 82 -2.36 10.59 -20.78
N ARG A 83 -1.06 10.28 -20.81
CA ARG A 83 -0.02 11.23 -21.26
C ARG A 83 -0.32 11.75 -22.67
N GLU A 84 -0.82 10.89 -23.54
CA GLU A 84 -1.14 11.18 -24.95
C GLU A 84 -2.47 11.91 -25.10
N GLN A 85 -3.52 11.44 -24.41
CA GLN A 85 -4.89 11.94 -24.62
C GLN A 85 -5.30 13.06 -23.66
N LYS A 86 -4.55 13.25 -22.56
CA LYS A 86 -4.84 14.17 -21.45
C LYS A 86 -6.19 13.95 -20.75
N ILE A 87 -6.81 12.80 -20.98
CA ILE A 87 -8.07 12.39 -20.35
C ILE A 87 -7.91 11.05 -19.67
N ALA A 88 -8.43 10.94 -18.45
CA ALA A 88 -8.47 9.69 -17.72
C ALA A 88 -9.77 8.94 -18.00
N THR A 89 -9.73 8.02 -18.97
CA THR A 89 -10.84 7.09 -19.22
C THR A 89 -10.74 5.87 -18.32
N ALA A 90 -11.86 5.43 -17.76
CA ALA A 90 -11.89 4.18 -17.00
C ALA A 90 -11.58 3.01 -17.93
N GLN A 91 -10.55 2.23 -17.61
CA GLN A 91 -10.22 1.01 -18.35
C GLN A 91 -10.84 -0.21 -17.67
N LYS A 92 -11.31 -1.16 -18.48
CA LYS A 92 -11.86 -2.43 -17.98
C LYS A 92 -10.78 -3.49 -17.99
N PHE A 93 -10.55 -4.10 -16.83
CA PHE A 93 -9.68 -5.26 -16.67
C PHE A 93 -10.49 -6.48 -16.22
N PRO A 94 -10.14 -7.70 -16.66
CA PRO A 94 -10.83 -8.89 -16.18
C PRO A 94 -10.65 -8.98 -14.65
N ALA A 95 -11.77 -8.98 -13.93
CA ALA A 95 -11.78 -9.06 -12.47
C ALA A 95 -13.07 -9.72 -11.97
N THR A 96 -12.95 -10.66 -11.04
CA THR A 96 -14.09 -11.29 -10.35
C THR A 96 -14.84 -10.27 -9.49
N ALA A 97 -16.06 -10.59 -9.06
CA ALA A 97 -16.81 -9.71 -8.16
C ALA A 97 -16.07 -9.43 -6.84
N GLY A 98 -15.32 -10.42 -6.32
CA GLY A 98 -14.46 -10.24 -5.14
C GLY A 98 -13.34 -9.25 -5.39
N GLN A 99 -12.60 -9.43 -6.49
CA GLN A 99 -11.53 -8.52 -6.90
C GLN A 99 -12.07 -7.09 -7.14
N GLN A 100 -13.25 -6.95 -7.76
CA GLN A 100 -13.88 -5.64 -7.96
C GLN A 100 -14.22 -4.93 -6.64
N LYS A 101 -14.70 -5.67 -5.62
CA LYS A 101 -14.93 -5.13 -4.28
C LYS A 101 -13.63 -4.66 -3.64
N TRP A 102 -12.54 -5.42 -3.80
CA TRP A 102 -11.21 -5.04 -3.31
C TRP A 102 -10.65 -3.80 -4.01
N ALA A 103 -10.71 -3.74 -5.35
CA ALA A 103 -10.30 -2.56 -6.10
C ALA A 103 -11.10 -1.32 -5.69
N HIS A 104 -12.41 -1.47 -5.46
CA HIS A 104 -13.26 -0.39 -4.99
C HIS A 104 -12.83 0.07 -3.58
N ALA A 105 -12.59 -0.85 -2.65
CA ALA A 105 -12.14 -0.51 -1.30
C ALA A 105 -10.81 0.26 -1.34
N ILE A 106 -9.81 -0.25 -2.07
CA ILE A 106 -8.50 0.42 -2.22
C ILE A 106 -8.67 1.82 -2.81
N ALA A 107 -9.49 1.96 -3.86
CA ALA A 107 -9.71 3.25 -4.51
C ALA A 107 -10.39 4.26 -3.57
N VAL A 108 -11.45 3.84 -2.86
CA VAL A 108 -12.13 4.69 -1.87
C VAL A 108 -11.16 5.14 -0.78
N HIS A 109 -10.30 4.25 -0.28
CA HIS A 109 -9.32 4.60 0.73
C HIS A 109 -8.21 5.53 0.20
N ALA A 110 -7.77 5.35 -1.05
CA ALA A 110 -6.86 6.28 -1.71
C ALA A 110 -7.49 7.67 -1.85
N GLU A 111 -8.72 7.75 -2.34
CA GLU A 111 -9.48 8.99 -2.46
C GLU A 111 -9.72 9.66 -1.10
N THR A 112 -10.01 8.86 -0.06
CA THR A 112 -10.17 9.36 1.31
C THR A 112 -8.88 9.98 1.83
N PHE A 113 -7.72 9.39 1.53
CA PHE A 113 -6.44 9.97 1.93
C PHE A 113 -6.14 11.28 1.18
N LEU A 114 -6.46 11.35 -0.12
CA LEU A 114 -6.34 12.60 -0.88
C LEU A 114 -7.28 13.69 -0.35
N LEU A 115 -8.51 13.33 0.02
CA LEU A 115 -9.42 14.25 0.70
C LEU A 115 -8.85 14.70 2.05
N MET A 116 -8.24 13.82 2.82
CA MET A 116 -7.57 14.19 4.08
C MET A 116 -6.42 15.17 3.85
N HIS A 117 -5.67 15.05 2.76
CA HIS A 117 -4.65 16.03 2.36
C HIS A 117 -5.25 17.42 2.14
N GLU A 118 -6.34 17.50 1.36
CA GLU A 118 -7.02 18.79 1.12
C GLU A 118 -7.63 19.38 2.40
N LEU A 119 -8.16 18.54 3.29
CA LEU A 119 -8.65 18.98 4.60
C LEU A 119 -7.50 19.44 5.53
N ALA A 120 -6.31 18.87 5.38
CA ALA A 120 -5.14 19.30 6.12
C ALA A 120 -4.70 20.71 5.73
N HIS A 121 -4.83 21.11 4.45
CA HIS A 121 -4.63 22.50 4.02
C HIS A 121 -5.54 23.47 4.79
N ILE A 122 -6.84 23.15 4.89
CA ILE A 122 -7.81 23.97 5.61
C ILE A 122 -7.46 24.04 7.11
N HIS A 123 -7.18 22.89 7.72
CA HIS A 123 -6.80 22.80 9.14
C HIS A 123 -5.56 23.66 9.43
N ASN A 124 -4.55 23.52 8.59
CA ASN A 124 -3.30 24.23 8.73
C ASN A 124 -3.50 25.75 8.54
N GLU A 125 -4.29 26.21 7.54
CA GLU A 125 -4.62 27.63 7.36
C GLU A 125 -5.27 28.26 8.60
N HIS A 126 -6.19 27.54 9.25
CA HIS A 126 -6.82 27.98 10.50
C HIS A 126 -5.80 28.07 11.66
N SER A 127 -4.92 27.09 11.79
CA SER A 127 -3.85 27.12 12.79
C SER A 127 -2.87 28.28 12.54
N PHE A 128 -2.65 28.69 11.29
CA PHE A 128 -1.76 29.81 10.95
C PHE A 128 -2.36 31.19 11.25
N TRP A 129 -3.68 31.33 11.26
CA TRP A 129 -4.33 32.62 11.56
C TRP A 129 -4.05 33.13 12.99
N LEU A 130 -3.85 32.22 13.95
CA LEU A 130 -3.53 32.56 15.34
C LEU A 130 -2.10 33.10 15.53
N TRP A 131 -1.19 32.90 14.57
CA TRP A 131 0.25 33.25 14.67
C TRP A 131 0.69 34.32 13.65
N ARG A 132 -0.26 35.13 13.16
CA ARG A 132 -0.10 36.08 12.04
C ARG A 132 0.94 37.20 12.14
N PRO A 133 1.42 37.71 13.31
CA PRO A 133 2.34 38.86 13.27
C PRO A 133 3.76 38.52 12.78
N PHE A 134 4.15 37.25 12.64
CA PHE A 134 5.57 36.87 12.57
C PHE A 134 6.03 36.10 11.32
N ARG A 135 5.21 35.90 10.27
CA ARG A 135 5.66 35.09 9.12
C ARG A 135 5.48 35.73 7.74
N ARG A 136 6.61 35.86 7.04
CA ARG A 136 6.77 36.10 5.60
C ARG A 136 6.10 34.99 4.78
N GLN A 137 5.74 35.30 3.53
CA GLN A 137 5.30 34.37 2.49
C GLN A 137 6.01 33.03 2.62
N ARG A 138 5.29 31.99 3.04
CA ARG A 138 5.80 30.63 2.97
C ARG A 138 5.83 30.20 1.51
N ASP A 139 6.91 29.54 1.13
CA ASP A 139 6.99 28.79 -0.13
C ASP A 139 5.86 27.76 -0.15
N VAL A 140 5.20 27.60 -1.30
CA VAL A 140 4.08 26.67 -1.51
C VAL A 140 4.52 25.24 -1.21
N LEU A 141 5.79 24.91 -1.44
CA LEU A 141 6.38 23.62 -1.06
C LEU A 141 6.25 23.30 0.43
N GLY A 142 6.40 24.32 1.28
CA GLY A 142 6.22 24.17 2.72
C GLY A 142 4.78 23.92 3.13
N LEU A 143 3.81 24.45 2.38
CA LEU A 143 2.38 24.24 2.65
C LEU A 143 1.96 22.81 2.32
N GLU A 144 2.37 22.28 1.16
CA GLU A 144 2.08 20.89 0.78
C GLU A 144 2.75 19.89 1.73
N THR A 145 4.00 20.16 2.14
CA THR A 145 4.71 19.33 3.12
C THR A 145 4.00 19.32 4.47
N ASP A 146 3.50 20.47 4.94
CA ASP A 146 2.74 20.57 6.20
C ASP A 146 1.38 19.84 6.08
N ALA A 147 0.72 19.91 4.92
CA ALA A 147 -0.53 19.20 4.68
C ALA A 147 -0.32 17.67 4.68
N ASP A 148 0.73 17.20 4.00
CA ASP A 148 1.15 15.79 4.02
C ASP A 148 1.43 15.27 5.43
N ALA A 149 2.18 16.05 6.21
CA ALA A 149 2.51 15.68 7.59
C ALA A 149 1.25 15.56 8.46
N THR A 150 0.31 16.51 8.34
CA THR A 150 -0.96 16.49 9.07
C THR A 150 -1.85 15.32 8.62
N ALA A 151 -2.03 15.11 7.32
CA ALA A 151 -2.84 14.01 6.78
C ALA A 151 -2.24 12.64 7.14
N GLY A 152 -0.92 12.48 7.02
CA GLY A 152 -0.19 11.28 7.44
C GLY A 152 -0.34 11.02 8.93
N LYS A 153 -0.29 12.05 9.78
CA LYS A 153 -0.54 11.92 11.21
C LYS A 153 -1.95 11.42 11.49
N TRP A 154 -2.98 12.02 10.89
CA TRP A 154 -4.38 11.59 11.06
C TRP A 154 -4.60 10.15 10.60
N LEU A 155 -3.99 9.75 9.48
CA LEU A 155 -4.04 8.37 9.01
C LEU A 155 -3.42 7.42 10.03
N ILE A 156 -2.21 7.73 10.52
CA ILE A 156 -1.52 6.89 11.50
C ILE A 156 -2.30 6.82 12.82
N ASP A 157 -2.85 7.94 13.29
CA ASP A 157 -3.72 7.98 14.47
C ASP A 157 -4.91 7.03 14.33
N TYR A 158 -5.57 7.07 13.17
CA TYR A 158 -6.72 6.21 12.87
C TYR A 158 -6.35 4.74 12.79
N VAL A 159 -5.27 4.37 12.10
CA VAL A 159 -4.92 2.94 11.92
C VAL A 159 -4.40 2.30 13.20
N LEU A 160 -3.81 3.09 14.11
CA LEU A 160 -3.37 2.62 15.43
C LEU A 160 -4.50 2.61 16.46
N ASN A 161 -5.51 3.46 16.29
CA ASN A 161 -6.65 3.56 17.20
C ASN A 161 -7.98 3.54 16.41
N PRO A 162 -8.28 2.43 15.72
CA PRO A 162 -9.51 2.31 14.95
C PRO A 162 -10.73 2.42 15.87
N LYS A 163 -11.77 3.12 15.42
CA LYS A 163 -13.03 3.17 16.17
C LYS A 163 -13.68 1.78 16.22
N PRO A 164 -14.37 1.41 17.30
CA PRO A 164 -15.13 0.16 17.33
C PRO A 164 -16.05 0.04 16.11
N GLY A 165 -15.99 -1.11 15.43
CA GLY A 165 -16.77 -1.36 14.21
C GLY A 165 -16.20 -0.75 12.92
N SER A 166 -15.07 -0.03 12.97
CA SER A 166 -14.40 0.39 11.74
C SER A 166 -13.80 -0.82 11.03
N SER A 167 -14.18 -1.03 9.78
CA SER A 167 -13.61 -2.08 8.95
C SER A 167 -12.24 -1.67 8.42
N GLN A 168 -11.25 -2.56 8.60
CA GLN A 168 -10.00 -2.62 7.84
C GLN A 168 -9.06 -1.40 7.92
N PRO A 169 -8.50 -1.04 9.09
CA PRO A 169 -7.45 -0.01 9.19
C PRO A 169 -6.24 -0.27 8.28
N GLN A 170 -5.87 -1.54 8.06
CA GLN A 170 -4.81 -1.90 7.10
C GLN A 170 -5.16 -1.50 5.66
N MET A 171 -6.44 -1.64 5.28
CA MET A 171 -6.89 -1.27 3.93
C MET A 171 -6.84 0.24 3.74
N PHE A 172 -7.11 1.02 4.79
CA PHE A 172 -6.97 2.47 4.69
C PHE A 172 -5.51 2.89 4.45
N TYR A 173 -4.58 2.31 5.22
CA TYR A 173 -3.15 2.54 4.98
C TYR A 173 -2.72 2.12 3.56
N ALA A 174 -3.21 0.96 3.11
CA ALA A 174 -2.93 0.47 1.77
C ALA A 174 -3.47 1.39 0.68
N GLY A 175 -4.69 1.90 0.82
CA GLY A 175 -5.24 2.89 -0.09
C GLY A 175 -4.44 4.19 -0.12
N ALA A 176 -3.99 4.69 1.02
CA ALA A 176 -3.16 5.90 1.09
C ALA A 176 -1.86 5.76 0.31
N GLU A 177 -1.07 4.70 0.58
CA GLU A 177 0.14 4.46 -0.21
C GLU A 177 -0.18 4.15 -1.69
N PHE A 178 -1.30 3.48 -1.98
CA PHE A 178 -1.73 3.22 -3.35
C PHE A 178 -1.99 4.52 -4.13
N GLY A 179 -2.72 5.47 -3.54
CA GLY A 179 -2.95 6.79 -4.13
C GLY A 179 -1.66 7.55 -4.39
N LEU A 180 -0.68 7.48 -3.47
CA LEU A 180 0.64 8.05 -3.68
C LEU A 180 1.41 7.36 -4.81
N ARG A 181 1.29 6.03 -4.98
CA ARG A 181 1.93 5.34 -6.12
C ARG A 181 1.28 5.67 -7.47
N VAL A 182 -0.04 5.87 -7.51
CA VAL A 182 -0.72 6.42 -8.68
C VAL A 182 -0.14 7.80 -9.01
N ARG A 183 0.03 8.67 -8.01
CA ARG A 183 0.68 9.96 -8.18
C ARG A 183 2.13 9.85 -8.67
N MET A 184 2.90 8.91 -8.16
CA MET A 184 4.26 8.64 -8.62
C MET A 184 4.29 8.25 -10.11
N ALA A 185 3.38 7.39 -10.55
CA ALA A 185 3.26 7.03 -11.96
C ALA A 185 2.87 8.22 -12.85
N MET A 186 2.02 9.13 -12.33
CA MET A 186 1.67 10.40 -12.98
C MET A 186 2.90 11.32 -13.13
N GLU A 187 3.71 11.46 -12.07
CA GLU A 187 4.97 12.22 -12.08
C GLU A 187 5.94 11.64 -13.14
N THR A 188 6.07 10.32 -13.21
CA THR A 188 6.95 9.63 -14.18
C THR A 188 6.55 9.87 -15.64
N VAL A 189 5.25 10.00 -15.94
CA VAL A 189 4.79 10.34 -17.31
C VAL A 189 4.83 11.83 -17.63
N GLY A 190 5.46 12.64 -16.77
CA GLY A 190 5.62 14.08 -16.96
C GLY A 190 4.35 14.87 -16.61
N MET A 191 3.45 14.29 -15.81
CA MET A 191 2.36 15.08 -15.25
C MET A 191 2.90 15.93 -14.12
N LEU A 192 3.14 17.20 -14.45
CA LEU A 192 3.50 18.20 -13.48
C LEU A 192 2.24 18.58 -12.73
N PHE A 193 2.09 18.04 -11.52
CA PHE A 193 1.46 18.82 -10.46
C PHE A 193 2.31 20.09 -10.33
N GLU A 194 1.72 21.24 -10.02
CA GLU A 194 2.51 22.44 -9.75
C GLU A 194 3.72 22.07 -8.85
N PRO A 195 4.91 22.68 -9.03
CA PRO A 195 6.18 22.27 -8.38
C PRO A 195 6.19 22.47 -6.84
N THR A 196 5.03 22.37 -6.24
CA THR A 196 4.65 22.70 -4.89
C THR A 196 4.60 21.48 -4.00
N HIS A 197 4.69 20.25 -4.51
CA HIS A 197 4.59 19.05 -3.66
C HIS A 197 5.92 18.30 -3.59
N PRO A 198 6.24 17.66 -2.44
CA PRO A 198 7.26 16.63 -2.38
C PRO A 198 6.97 15.51 -3.38
N LYS A 199 8.02 14.86 -3.90
CA LYS A 199 7.86 13.72 -4.80
C LYS A 199 7.05 12.62 -4.12
N ALA A 200 6.19 11.93 -4.86
CA ALA A 200 5.34 10.90 -4.28
C ALA A 200 6.14 9.78 -3.57
N GLY A 201 7.31 9.42 -4.08
CA GLY A 201 8.22 8.48 -3.42
C GLY A 201 8.69 8.94 -2.03
N ASP A 202 9.00 10.22 -1.89
CA ASP A 202 9.42 10.81 -0.60
C ASP A 202 8.27 10.81 0.40
N ARG A 203 7.04 11.06 -0.08
CA ARG A 203 5.81 11.01 0.74
C ARG A 203 5.53 9.60 1.26
N ILE A 204 5.70 8.57 0.42
CA ILE A 204 5.57 7.16 0.83
C ILE A 204 6.63 6.82 1.89
N ALA A 205 7.89 7.20 1.65
CA ALA A 205 8.98 6.96 2.60
C ALA A 205 8.70 7.64 3.96
N GLY A 206 8.22 8.89 3.95
CA GLY A 206 7.82 9.63 5.13
C GLY A 206 6.67 8.94 5.88
N LEU A 207 5.63 8.48 5.17
CA LEU A 207 4.50 7.78 5.77
C LEU A 207 4.92 6.46 6.43
N ARG A 208 5.80 5.68 5.78
CA ARG A 208 6.37 4.44 6.34
C ARG A 208 7.22 4.70 7.56
N ALA A 209 8.11 5.69 7.49
CA ALA A 209 8.97 6.07 8.61
C ALA A 209 8.14 6.52 9.82
N ALA A 210 7.12 7.36 9.60
CA ALA A 210 6.23 7.82 10.66
C ALA A 210 5.42 6.67 11.29
N LEU A 211 4.91 5.72 10.49
CA LEU A 211 4.22 4.56 11.02
C LEU A 211 5.17 3.66 11.84
N ARG A 212 6.37 3.35 11.32
CA ARG A 212 7.38 2.57 12.05
C ARG A 212 7.78 3.24 13.36
N ALA A 213 8.01 4.55 13.36
CA ALA A 213 8.40 5.30 14.56
C ALA A 213 7.32 5.27 15.65
N ARG A 214 6.04 5.27 15.27
CA ARG A 214 4.92 5.33 16.22
C ARG A 214 4.41 3.96 16.67
N ALA A 215 4.46 2.97 15.80
CA ALA A 215 3.88 1.64 16.04
C ALA A 215 4.94 0.57 16.37
N GLY A 216 6.21 0.84 16.06
CA GLY A 216 7.27 -0.17 16.01
C GLY A 216 7.17 -1.06 14.77
N SER A 217 8.26 -1.79 14.49
CA SER A 217 8.40 -2.58 13.26
C SER A 217 7.35 -3.69 13.12
N ARG A 218 6.98 -4.37 14.20
CA ARG A 218 6.03 -5.51 14.13
C ARG A 218 4.65 -5.04 13.71
N ALA A 219 4.15 -3.99 14.34
CA ALA A 219 2.85 -3.39 14.00
C ALA A 219 2.90 -2.76 12.61
N PHE A 220 4.03 -2.14 12.22
CA PHE A 220 4.22 -1.66 10.86
C PHE A 220 4.02 -2.78 9.83
N TYR A 221 4.70 -3.93 9.95
CA TYR A 221 4.52 -5.03 9.00
C TYR A 221 3.10 -5.63 9.05
N ALA A 222 2.42 -5.57 10.19
CA ALA A 222 1.02 -5.98 10.27
C ALA A 222 0.06 -5.03 9.52
N ILE A 223 0.35 -3.72 9.53
CA ILE A 223 -0.49 -2.69 8.92
C ILE A 223 -0.17 -2.49 7.44
N ALA A 224 1.11 -2.40 7.08
CA ALA A 224 1.59 -2.10 5.74
C ALA A 224 1.65 -3.33 4.81
N ASN A 225 1.32 -4.52 5.29
CA ASN A 225 1.44 -5.77 4.53
C ASN A 225 0.79 -5.69 3.13
N THR A 226 -0.46 -5.23 3.08
CA THR A 226 -1.22 -5.11 1.83
C THR A 226 -0.59 -4.09 0.88
N SER A 227 -0.02 -3.00 1.39
CA SER A 227 0.59 -1.97 0.55
C SER A 227 1.93 -2.43 0.00
N ILE A 228 2.73 -3.14 0.80
CA ILE A 228 4.00 -3.76 0.39
C ILE A 228 3.76 -4.84 -0.67
N ALA A 229 2.68 -5.62 -0.58
CA ALA A 229 2.33 -6.63 -1.58
C ALA A 229 2.17 -6.04 -3.01
N PHE A 230 1.87 -4.75 -3.14
CA PHE A 230 1.76 -4.07 -4.43
C PHE A 230 3.07 -3.45 -4.92
N ASP A 231 4.11 -3.33 -4.07
CA ASP A 231 5.32 -2.59 -4.39
C ASP A 231 6.06 -3.13 -5.61
N GLN A 232 6.16 -4.45 -5.75
CA GLN A 232 6.82 -5.07 -6.90
C GLN A 232 6.15 -4.68 -8.23
N MET A 233 4.81 -4.73 -8.27
CA MET A 233 4.06 -4.35 -9.47
C MET A 233 4.24 -2.86 -9.80
N TRP A 234 4.30 -2.01 -8.78
CA TRP A 234 4.53 -0.58 -8.99
C TRP A 234 5.94 -0.25 -9.45
N ARG A 235 6.98 -0.92 -8.92
CA ARG A 235 8.35 -0.80 -9.42
C ARG A 235 8.46 -1.26 -10.87
N ALA A 236 7.84 -2.39 -11.22
CA ALA A 236 7.79 -2.86 -12.60
C ALA A 236 7.06 -1.88 -13.53
N THR A 237 5.94 -1.32 -13.07
CA THR A 237 5.19 -0.27 -13.78
C THR A 237 6.06 0.95 -14.05
N GLU A 238 6.78 1.45 -13.04
CA GLU A 238 7.67 2.60 -13.18
C GLU A 238 8.77 2.36 -14.21
N GLN A 239 9.43 1.19 -14.19
CA GLN A 239 10.43 0.84 -15.21
C GLN A 239 9.83 0.87 -16.62
N LEU A 240 8.62 0.32 -16.81
CA LEU A 240 7.92 0.33 -18.10
C LEU A 240 7.53 1.74 -18.57
N LEU A 241 7.22 2.65 -17.63
CA LEU A 241 6.95 4.05 -17.93
C LEU A 241 8.23 4.82 -18.32
N LEU A 242 9.38 4.44 -17.74
CA LEU A 242 10.71 4.93 -18.10
C LEU A 242 11.28 4.30 -19.39
N GLY A 243 10.53 3.41 -20.05
CA GLY A 243 10.99 2.73 -21.27
C GLY A 243 12.03 1.64 -21.03
N ARG A 244 12.09 1.09 -19.81
CA ARG A 244 13.01 0.03 -19.39
C ARG A 244 12.27 -1.31 -19.25
N ALA A 245 13.05 -2.39 -19.16
CA ALA A 245 12.49 -3.71 -18.85
C ALA A 245 11.89 -3.71 -17.43
N PRO A 246 10.76 -4.41 -17.21
CA PRO A 246 10.15 -4.49 -15.88
C PRO A 246 11.09 -5.22 -14.92
N ALA A 247 11.19 -4.72 -13.68
CA ALA A 247 12.01 -5.30 -12.63
C ALA A 247 11.12 -5.79 -11.47
N PHE A 248 11.23 -7.08 -11.14
CA PHE A 248 10.49 -7.74 -10.05
C PHE A 248 11.42 -8.16 -8.90
N GLU A 249 12.51 -7.44 -8.72
CA GLU A 249 13.46 -7.74 -7.66
C GLU A 249 12.82 -7.64 -6.27
N LEU A 250 13.07 -8.67 -5.45
CA LEU A 250 12.62 -8.74 -4.07
C LEU A 250 13.51 -7.85 -3.19
N THR A 251 12.88 -6.90 -2.53
CA THR A 251 13.48 -6.12 -1.45
C THR A 251 13.31 -6.83 -0.11
N LEU A 252 14.02 -6.34 0.90
CA LEU A 252 13.88 -6.83 2.26
C LEU A 252 12.43 -6.72 2.78
N ASP A 253 11.79 -5.58 2.56
CA ASP A 253 10.40 -5.36 2.99
C ASP A 253 9.44 -6.33 2.30
N ASP A 254 9.66 -6.64 1.00
CA ASP A 254 8.83 -7.59 0.26
C ASP A 254 8.91 -8.99 0.87
N ILE A 255 10.12 -9.46 1.20
CA ILE A 255 10.32 -10.77 1.81
C ILE A 255 9.69 -10.82 3.20
N LEU A 256 9.97 -9.82 4.05
CA LEU A 256 9.46 -9.80 5.42
C LEU A 256 7.93 -9.74 5.47
N ALA A 257 7.30 -8.93 4.62
CA ALA A 257 5.83 -8.86 4.52
C ALA A 257 5.23 -10.17 3.95
N SER A 258 5.82 -10.71 2.88
CA SER A 258 5.36 -11.96 2.26
C SER A 258 5.44 -13.12 3.26
N MET A 259 6.57 -13.26 3.96
CA MET A 259 6.76 -14.32 4.95
C MET A 259 5.86 -14.13 6.17
N ARG A 260 5.63 -12.89 6.62
CA ARG A 260 4.64 -12.61 7.66
C ARG A 260 3.25 -13.11 7.27
N THR A 261 2.83 -12.85 6.03
CA THR A 261 1.54 -13.32 5.49
C THR A 261 1.48 -14.83 5.52
N LEU A 262 2.52 -15.50 5.03
CA LEU A 262 2.59 -16.97 5.01
C LEU A 262 2.54 -17.57 6.42
N VAL A 263 3.24 -16.99 7.39
CA VAL A 263 3.17 -17.43 8.80
C VAL A 263 1.76 -17.29 9.35
N VAL A 264 1.08 -16.16 9.11
CA VAL A 264 -0.29 -15.96 9.58
C VAL A 264 -1.26 -16.95 8.93
N GLU A 265 -1.14 -17.17 7.63
CA GLU A 265 -1.98 -18.11 6.88
C GLU A 265 -1.73 -19.57 7.28
N LEU A 266 -0.49 -19.95 7.57
CA LEU A 266 -0.16 -21.31 8.04
C LEU A 266 -0.74 -21.58 9.44
N LEU A 267 -0.79 -20.56 10.28
CA LEU A 267 -1.32 -20.66 11.64
C LEU A 267 -2.83 -20.43 11.71
N ALA A 268 -3.45 -19.92 10.64
CA ALA A 268 -4.90 -19.82 10.55
C ALA A 268 -5.51 -21.23 10.55
N ASP A 269 -6.51 -21.44 11.41
CA ASP A 269 -7.33 -22.66 11.50
C ASP A 269 -6.56 -23.98 11.74
N SER A 270 -5.37 -23.93 12.34
CA SER A 270 -4.48 -25.10 12.46
C SER A 270 -4.08 -25.41 13.91
N ASP A 271 -4.06 -26.70 14.26
CA ASP A 271 -3.22 -27.16 15.37
C ASP A 271 -1.76 -27.14 14.89
N ILE A 272 -0.88 -26.54 15.70
CA ILE A 272 0.56 -26.47 15.41
C ILE A 272 1.17 -27.85 15.18
N ASN A 273 0.57 -28.88 15.78
CA ASN A 273 0.95 -30.28 15.62
C ASN A 273 0.82 -30.77 14.16
N ASP A 274 0.01 -30.11 13.33
CA ASP A 274 -0.14 -30.44 11.90
C ASP A 274 0.95 -29.83 11.00
N LEU A 275 1.74 -28.90 11.55
CA LEU A 275 2.82 -28.21 10.84
C LEU A 275 4.18 -28.79 11.19
N VAL A 276 4.31 -29.41 12.36
CA VAL A 276 5.59 -29.82 12.94
C VAL A 276 5.65 -31.34 13.05
N SER A 277 6.63 -31.95 12.40
CA SER A 277 7.08 -33.30 12.71
C SER A 277 8.35 -33.23 13.54
N VAL A 278 8.38 -33.91 14.67
CA VAL A 278 9.59 -34.03 15.49
C VAL A 278 10.26 -35.35 15.15
N SER A 279 11.53 -35.30 14.73
CA SER A 279 12.32 -36.49 14.39
C SER A 279 13.67 -36.45 15.11
N PRO A 280 14.23 -37.60 15.54
CA PRO A 280 15.57 -37.63 16.12
C PRO A 280 16.61 -37.11 15.12
N VAL A 281 17.57 -36.30 15.57
CA VAL A 281 18.71 -35.91 14.73
C VAL A 281 19.60 -37.14 14.53
N ALA A 282 19.81 -37.54 13.27
CA ALA A 282 20.65 -38.68 12.93
C ALA A 282 22.07 -38.51 13.50
N GLY A 283 22.51 -39.46 14.33
CA GLY A 283 23.84 -39.44 14.94
C GLY A 283 23.98 -38.59 16.21
N GLN A 284 22.90 -37.99 16.73
CA GLN A 284 22.92 -37.20 17.96
C GLN A 284 21.84 -37.69 18.94
N PRO A 285 22.15 -38.70 19.78
CA PRO A 285 21.20 -39.27 20.73
C PRO A 285 20.64 -38.20 21.68
N GLY A 286 19.31 -38.12 21.77
CA GLY A 286 18.62 -37.15 22.64
C GLY A 286 18.40 -35.77 22.01
N GLN A 287 18.93 -35.47 20.82
CA GLN A 287 18.53 -34.29 20.07
C GLN A 287 17.36 -34.59 19.13
N MET A 288 16.35 -33.72 19.20
CA MET A 288 15.16 -33.76 18.36
C MET A 288 15.19 -32.59 17.39
N GLN A 289 15.03 -32.88 16.09
CA GLN A 289 14.82 -31.88 15.06
C GLN A 289 13.33 -31.67 14.83
N VAL A 290 12.91 -30.42 14.93
CA VAL A 290 11.59 -29.97 14.46
C VAL A 290 11.72 -29.75 12.96
N MET A 291 11.08 -30.61 12.16
CA MET A 291 10.93 -30.41 10.73
C MET A 291 9.51 -29.94 10.43
N PHE A 292 9.39 -28.92 9.59
CA PHE A 292 8.09 -28.48 9.11
C PHE A 292 7.67 -29.36 7.93
N ALA A 293 6.63 -30.17 8.11
CA ALA A 293 6.15 -31.16 7.15
C ALA A 293 4.63 -31.04 7.01
N PRO A 294 4.11 -29.99 6.35
CA PRO A 294 2.68 -29.77 6.20
C PRO A 294 2.03 -30.96 5.47
N LYS A 295 0.96 -31.51 6.04
CA LYS A 295 0.20 -32.62 5.43
C LYS A 295 -0.97 -32.16 4.56
N GLU A 296 -1.51 -30.98 4.85
CA GLU A 296 -2.65 -30.45 4.10
C GLU A 296 -2.19 -29.81 2.78
N PRO A 297 -2.89 -30.06 1.65
CA PRO A 297 -2.54 -29.48 0.36
C PRO A 297 -2.40 -27.96 0.35
N ARG A 298 -3.27 -27.24 1.09
CA ARG A 298 -3.18 -25.77 1.22
C ARG A 298 -1.86 -25.33 1.88
N LYS A 299 -1.45 -26.03 2.94
CA LYS A 299 -0.21 -25.73 3.68
C LYS A 299 1.04 -26.08 2.87
N ILE A 300 1.00 -27.18 2.10
CA ILE A 300 2.06 -27.52 1.14
C ILE A 300 2.21 -26.39 0.12
N ALA A 301 1.11 -25.91 -0.46
CA ALA A 301 1.14 -24.79 -1.40
C ALA A 301 1.71 -23.50 -0.78
N LEU A 302 1.40 -23.20 0.49
CA LEU A 302 2.00 -22.07 1.22
C LEU A 302 3.52 -22.22 1.38
N PHE A 303 4.01 -23.42 1.69
CA PHE A 303 5.45 -23.70 1.78
C PHE A 303 6.15 -23.61 0.42
N ASP A 304 5.51 -24.08 -0.64
CA ASP A 304 6.07 -23.97 -1.99
C ASP A 304 6.18 -22.50 -2.43
N VAL A 305 5.23 -21.65 -2.05
CA VAL A 305 5.33 -20.20 -2.24
C VAL A 305 6.50 -19.60 -1.46
N ALA A 306 6.68 -19.99 -0.20
CA ALA A 306 7.81 -19.53 0.60
C ALA A 306 9.14 -19.92 -0.06
N ARG A 307 9.26 -21.19 -0.46
CA ARG A 307 10.45 -21.73 -1.14
C ARG A 307 10.72 -20.99 -2.45
N ASP A 308 9.70 -20.76 -3.26
CA ASP A 308 9.86 -20.06 -4.54
C ASP A 308 10.29 -18.60 -4.31
N THR A 309 9.69 -17.92 -3.32
CA THR A 309 10.10 -16.57 -2.92
C THR A 309 11.58 -16.53 -2.51
N MET A 310 12.01 -17.46 -1.65
CA MET A 310 13.39 -17.51 -1.16
C MET A 310 14.39 -17.96 -2.24
N ARG A 311 13.97 -18.74 -3.23
CA ARG A 311 14.79 -19.11 -4.38
C ARG A 311 15.15 -17.91 -5.25
N HIS A 312 14.24 -16.95 -5.38
CA HIS A 312 14.44 -15.73 -6.18
C HIS A 312 15.11 -14.60 -5.40
N ALA A 313 15.20 -14.71 -4.07
CA ALA A 313 15.88 -13.74 -3.22
C ALA A 313 17.40 -13.87 -3.29
N SER A 314 18.11 -12.75 -3.46
CA SER A 314 19.58 -12.75 -3.37
C SER A 314 20.04 -13.13 -1.95
N GLN A 315 21.21 -13.77 -1.84
CA GLN A 315 21.77 -14.19 -0.56
C GLN A 315 21.82 -13.06 0.46
N LYS A 316 22.27 -11.87 0.04
CA LYS A 316 22.32 -10.66 0.88
C LYS A 316 20.94 -10.30 1.47
N VAL A 317 19.88 -10.39 0.68
CA VAL A 317 18.52 -10.06 1.15
C VAL A 317 18.01 -11.15 2.08
N ARG A 318 18.29 -12.43 1.81
CA ARG A 318 17.94 -13.54 2.72
C ARG A 318 18.59 -13.39 4.09
N ASP A 319 19.88 -13.08 4.13
CA ASP A 319 20.61 -12.89 5.38
C ASP A 319 20.10 -11.68 6.17
N ALA A 320 19.81 -10.58 5.46
CA ALA A 320 19.18 -9.40 6.08
C ALA A 320 17.78 -9.71 6.62
N ALA A 321 16.98 -10.52 5.92
CA ALA A 321 15.65 -10.91 6.39
C ALA A 321 15.72 -11.76 7.67
N ARG A 322 16.66 -12.71 7.76
CA ARG A 322 16.89 -13.49 8.98
C ARG A 322 17.32 -12.61 10.15
N ALA A 323 18.27 -11.69 9.91
CA ALA A 323 18.73 -10.74 10.93
C ALA A 323 17.63 -9.80 11.43
N GLN A 324 16.55 -9.62 10.66
CA GLN A 324 15.42 -8.76 11.00
C GLN A 324 14.12 -9.52 11.30
N ALA A 325 14.17 -10.84 11.51
CA ALA A 325 12.96 -11.61 11.83
C ALA A 325 12.26 -11.09 13.10
N GLY A 326 13.03 -10.61 14.08
CA GLY A 326 12.51 -10.03 15.34
C GLY A 326 11.74 -8.71 15.14
N ASN A 327 11.92 -8.06 13.98
CA ASN A 327 11.16 -6.88 13.58
C ASN A 327 9.75 -7.23 13.10
N VAL A 328 9.48 -8.50 12.78
CA VAL A 328 8.19 -8.97 12.26
C VAL A 328 7.39 -9.68 13.35
N PHE A 329 8.03 -10.61 14.06
CA PHE A 329 7.44 -11.36 15.17
C PHE A 329 8.34 -11.29 16.40
N GLU A 330 7.75 -11.48 17.57
CA GLU A 330 8.49 -11.49 18.83
C GLU A 330 9.32 -12.76 18.98
N GLU A 331 10.58 -12.61 19.38
CA GLU A 331 11.49 -13.74 19.60
C GLU A 331 10.94 -14.71 20.65
N GLY A 332 11.16 -16.01 20.43
CA GLY A 332 10.63 -17.07 21.30
C GLY A 332 9.17 -17.45 21.02
N THR A 333 8.46 -16.72 20.15
CA THR A 333 7.11 -17.12 19.72
C THR A 333 7.14 -18.18 18.62
N VAL A 334 6.05 -18.94 18.48
CA VAL A 334 5.87 -19.91 17.38
C VAL A 334 5.98 -19.23 16.02
N GLN A 335 5.38 -18.04 15.88
CA GLN A 335 5.40 -17.25 14.66
C GLN A 335 6.83 -16.91 14.23
N TYR A 336 7.67 -16.54 15.19
CA TYR A 336 9.07 -16.24 14.95
C TYR A 336 9.86 -17.47 14.50
N SER A 337 9.67 -18.61 15.18
CA SER A 337 10.33 -19.87 14.79
C SER A 337 9.90 -20.34 13.39
N LEU A 338 8.60 -20.23 13.07
CA LEU A 338 8.09 -20.55 11.74
C LEU A 338 8.63 -19.59 10.67
N LEU A 339 8.71 -18.29 10.98
CA LEU A 339 9.32 -17.30 10.09
C LEU A 339 10.78 -17.66 9.76
N LEU A 340 11.60 -17.97 10.78
CA LEU A 340 12.99 -18.39 10.57
C LEU A 340 13.10 -19.65 9.72
N ALA A 341 12.19 -20.61 9.92
CA ALA A 341 12.15 -21.83 9.10
C ALA A 341 11.82 -21.51 7.64
N LEU A 342 10.81 -20.68 7.37
CA LEU A 342 10.46 -20.25 6.01
C LEU A 342 11.61 -19.48 5.34
N LEU A 343 12.34 -18.65 6.08
CA LEU A 343 13.51 -17.93 5.59
C LEU A 343 14.74 -18.84 5.36
N THR A 344 14.67 -20.12 5.71
CA THR A 344 15.75 -21.10 5.55
C THR A 344 15.49 -22.08 4.41
N LEU A 345 14.27 -22.11 3.85
CA LEU A 345 13.94 -22.79 2.60
C LEU A 345 14.72 -22.18 1.42
#